data_AF-A0A2N3IHR2-F1
#
_entry.id   AF-A0A2N3IHR2-F1
#
_cell.length_a   1.000
_cell.length_b   1.000
_cell.length_c   1.000
_cell.angle_alpha   90.00
_cell.angle_beta   90.00
_cell.angle_gamma   90.00
#
_symmetry.space_group_name_H-M   'P 1'
#
loop_
_entity.id
_entity.type
_entity.pdbx_description
1 polymer ?
#
loop_
_entity_poly.entity_id
_entity_poly.type
_entity_poly.pdbx_seq_one_letter_code
_entity_poly.pdbx_strand_id
1 'polypeptide(L)'
;MDLSITILNLLTKLCNIRKRMRWQIRCNYVSPEGNAIFNILFYDNYSNELYGDIAFQQGDEAVLYCKFASFNEFRNSNLTDLLLDLINYEKSLLSTETKNYD
;
A
#
# COMPACT_ATOMS: atom_id res chain seq x y z
N MET A 1 -1.23 5.95 -16.70
CA MET A 1 -0.63 4.75 -16.08
C MET A 1 -1.74 3.75 -15.94
N ASP A 2 -1.62 2.61 -16.60
CA ASP A 2 -2.51 1.48 -16.35
C ASP A 2 -1.86 0.63 -15.25
N LEU A 3 -2.43 0.69 -14.04
CA LEU A 3 -2.06 -0.28 -13.02
C LEU A 3 -2.51 -1.66 -13.47
N SER A 4 -1.67 -2.66 -13.24
CA SER A 4 -2.08 -4.02 -13.50
C SER A 4 -3.34 -4.36 -12.68
N ILE A 5 -4.22 -5.18 -13.26
CA ILE A 5 -5.42 -5.68 -12.58
C ILE A 5 -5.04 -6.35 -11.26
N THR A 6 -3.86 -6.97 -11.19
CA THR A 6 -3.31 -7.56 -9.96
C THR A 6 -3.14 -6.53 -8.86
N ILE A 7 -2.48 -5.39 -9.12
CA ILE A 7 -2.31 -4.33 -8.11
C ILE A 7 -3.66 -3.79 -7.64
N LEU A 8 -4.60 -3.52 -8.57
CA LEU A 8 -5.93 -3.05 -8.22
C LEU A 8 -6.69 -4.04 -7.32
N ASN A 9 -6.60 -5.34 -7.62
CA ASN A 9 -7.22 -6.39 -6.82
C ASN A 9 -6.59 -6.49 -5.42
N LEU A 10 -5.26 -6.34 -5.31
CA LEU A 10 -4.56 -6.36 -4.02
C LEU A 10 -4.93 -5.14 -3.16
N LEU A 11 -4.96 -3.94 -3.74
CA LEU A 11 -5.41 -2.74 -3.04
C LEU A 11 -6.86 -2.87 -2.55
N THR A 12 -7.74 -3.40 -3.41
CA THR A 12 -9.14 -3.67 -3.04
C THR A 12 -9.23 -4.67 -1.88
N LYS A 13 -8.44 -5.76 -1.94
CA LYS A 13 -8.40 -6.77 -0.88
C LYS A 13 -7.89 -6.20 0.44
N LEU A 14 -6.87 -5.34 0.40
CA LEU A 14 -6.32 -4.66 1.57
C LEU A 14 -7.38 -3.75 2.23
N CYS A 15 -8.13 -2.97 1.44
CA CYS A 15 -9.26 -2.16 1.92
C CYS A 15 -10.43 -2.99 2.47
N ASN A 16 -10.66 -4.19 1.93
CA ASN A 16 -11.69 -5.09 2.46
C ASN A 16 -11.30 -5.67 3.84
N ILE A 17 -10.02 -5.90 4.08
CA ILE A 17 -9.49 -6.33 5.39
C ILE A 17 -9.61 -5.17 6.37
N ARG A 18 -9.13 -3.98 6.00
CA ARG A 18 -9.22 -2.76 6.82
C ARG A 18 -10.34 -1.85 6.32
N LYS A 19 -11.58 -2.16 6.69
CA LYS A 19 -12.83 -1.54 6.18
C LYS A 19 -12.89 0.00 6.21
N ARG A 20 -12.09 0.65 7.05
CA ARG A 20 -12.04 2.12 7.18
C ARG A 20 -10.93 2.77 6.34
N MET A 21 -10.33 2.04 5.40
CA MET A 21 -9.24 2.55 4.59
C MET A 21 -9.67 2.78 3.15
N ARG A 22 -9.21 3.89 2.56
CA ARG A 22 -9.23 4.14 1.12
C ARG A 22 -7.82 4.37 0.61
N TRP A 23 -7.62 4.20 -0.68
CA TRP A 23 -6.37 4.52 -1.35
C TRP A 23 -6.60 5.53 -2.48
N GLN A 24 -5.57 6.31 -2.78
CA GLN A 24 -5.47 7.14 -3.99
C GLN A 24 -4.09 7.00 -4.59
N ILE A 25 -3.97 7.21 -5.90
CA ILE A 25 -2.68 7.23 -6.59
C ILE A 25 -2.39 8.63 -7.10
N ARG A 26 -1.15 9.08 -6.92
CA ARG A 26 -0.66 10.37 -7.40
C ARG A 26 0.65 10.19 -8.15
N CYS A 27 0.79 10.89 -9.28
CA CYS A 27 2.09 11.05 -9.92
C CYS A 27 2.81 12.19 -9.21
N ASN A 28 3.96 11.90 -8.60
CA ASN A 28 4.73 12.89 -7.85
C ASN A 28 5.85 13.51 -8.69
N TYR A 29 6.42 12.72 -9.60
CA TYR A 29 7.54 13.15 -10.41
C TYR A 29 7.52 12.45 -11.76
N VAL A 30 7.85 13.20 -12.81
CA VAL A 30 8.12 12.66 -14.14
C VAL A 30 9.50 13.18 -14.54
N SER A 31 10.43 12.26 -14.76
CA SER A 31 11.77 12.55 -15.26
C SER A 31 11.74 13.03 -16.72
N PRO A 32 12.77 13.77 -17.16
CA PRO A 32 12.91 14.16 -18.56
C PRO A 32 12.90 12.98 -19.54
N GLU A 33 13.36 11.81 -19.12
CA GLU A 33 13.37 10.58 -19.93
C GLU A 33 12.01 9.87 -19.95
N GLY A 34 10.99 10.40 -19.27
CA GLY A 34 9.63 9.87 -19.24
C GLY A 34 9.37 8.82 -18.16
N ASN A 35 10.35 8.49 -17.31
CA ASN A 35 10.13 7.66 -16.13
C ASN A 35 9.34 8.46 -15.08
N ALA A 36 8.31 7.86 -14.51
CA ALA A 36 7.50 8.50 -13.47
C ALA A 36 7.58 7.76 -12.13
N ILE A 37 7.51 8.54 -11.05
CA ILE A 37 7.36 8.03 -9.69
C ILE A 37 5.93 8.32 -9.25
N PHE A 38 5.25 7.25 -8.86
CA PHE A 38 3.90 7.30 -8.32
C PHE A 38 3.90 7.02 -6.84
N ASN A 39 2.93 7.60 -6.13
CA ASN A 39 2.64 7.27 -4.75
C ASN A 39 1.24 6.67 -4.62
N ILE A 40 1.14 5.55 -3.92
CA ILE A 40 -0.11 5.03 -3.37
C ILE A 40 -0.24 5.56 -1.95
N LEU A 41 -1.28 6.35 -1.72
CA LEU A 41 -1.55 6.96 -0.43
C LEU A 41 -2.79 6.31 0.18
N PHE A 42 -2.66 5.81 1.40
CA PHE A 42 -3.73 5.19 2.16
C PHE A 42 -4.23 6.16 3.22
N TYR A 43 -5.53 6.39 3.27
CA TYR A 43 -6.18 7.25 4.24
C TYR A 43 -7.22 6.49 5.03
N ASP A 44 -7.38 6.88 6.29
CA ASP A 44 -8.60 6.55 7.01
C ASP A 44 -9.79 7.35 6.43
N ASN A 45 -10.92 6.67 6.24
CA ASN A 45 -12.10 7.22 5.57
C ASN A 45 -12.79 8.33 6.35
N TYR A 46 -12.69 8.33 7.68
CA TYR A 46 -13.42 9.28 8.52
C TYR A 46 -12.55 10.46 8.94
N SER A 47 -11.35 10.17 9.42
CA SER A 47 -10.40 11.19 9.90
C SER A 47 -9.65 11.86 8.76
N ASN A 48 -9.59 11.22 7.58
CA ASN A 48 -8.75 11.65 6.46
C ASN A 48 -7.26 11.71 6.82
N GLU A 49 -6.85 11.04 7.90
CA GLU A 49 -5.46 10.91 8.30
C GLU A 49 -4.72 9.96 7.36
N LEU A 50 -3.47 10.30 7.04
CA LEU A 50 -2.60 9.47 6.22
C LEU A 50 -2.14 8.27 7.04
N TYR A 51 -2.58 7.09 6.62
CA TYR A 51 -2.25 5.81 7.24
C TYR A 51 -1.02 5.17 6.60
N GLY A 52 -0.83 5.37 5.30
CA GLY A 52 0.32 4.84 4.58
C GLY A 52 0.63 5.58 3.29
N ASP A 53 1.88 5.45 2.86
CA ASP A 53 2.45 6.07 1.67
C ASP A 53 3.50 5.11 1.07
N ILE A 54 3.26 4.71 -0.18
CA ILE A 54 4.15 3.83 -0.94
C ILE A 54 4.57 4.57 -2.20
N ALA A 55 5.85 4.86 -2.37
CA ALA A 55 6.40 5.42 -3.60
C ALA A 55 7.00 4.30 -4.46
N PHE A 56 6.71 4.30 -5.76
CA PHE A 56 7.19 3.28 -6.69
C PHE A 56 7.44 3.83 -8.09
N GLN A 57 8.34 3.18 -8.83
CA GLN A 57 8.63 3.53 -10.22
C GLN A 57 7.61 2.91 -11.17
N GLN A 58 7.18 3.67 -12.18
CA GLN A 58 6.17 3.20 -13.14
C GLN A 58 6.68 2.03 -14.01
N GLY A 59 7.97 2.03 -14.35
CA GLY A 59 8.51 1.13 -15.38
C GLY A 59 8.59 -0.33 -14.94
N ASP A 60 9.05 -0.56 -13.71
CA ASP A 60 9.32 -1.90 -13.15
C ASP A 60 8.57 -2.17 -11.85
N GLU A 61 7.72 -1.23 -11.42
CA GLU A 61 6.98 -1.28 -10.16
C GLU A 61 7.90 -1.45 -8.93
N ALA A 62 9.17 -1.05 -9.04
CA ALA A 62 10.11 -1.09 -7.92
C ALA A 62 9.68 -0.09 -6.84
N VAL A 63 9.53 -0.58 -5.61
CA VAL A 63 9.19 0.28 -4.48
C VAL A 63 10.44 1.05 -4.02
N LEU A 64 10.32 2.36 -4.04
CA LEU A 64 11.36 3.29 -3.58
C LEU A 64 11.24 3.56 -2.09
N TYR A 65 10.01 3.54 -1.57
CA TYR A 65 9.69 3.88 -0.20
C TYR A 65 8.37 3.25 0.22
N CYS A 66 8.29 2.79 1.47
CA CYS A 66 7.05 2.40 2.11
C CYS A 66 7.02 2.91 3.55
N LYS A 67 5.94 3.59 3.90
CA LYS A 67 5.54 3.81 5.29
C LYS A 67 4.09 3.41 5.41
N PHE A 68 3.78 2.45 6.26
CA PHE A 68 2.42 1.96 6.41
C PHE A 68 2.17 1.61 7.87
N ALA A 69 1.51 2.50 8.62
CA ALA A 69 1.32 2.35 10.06
C ALA A 69 2.61 1.94 10.80
N SER A 70 2.54 0.84 11.56
CA SER A 70 3.68 0.23 12.28
C SER A 70 4.39 -0.88 11.50
N PHE A 71 4.12 -1.04 10.20
CA PHE A 71 4.79 -2.02 9.35
C PHE A 71 6.25 -1.61 9.13
N ASN A 72 7.18 -2.41 9.68
CA ASN A 72 8.62 -2.15 9.64
C ASN A 72 9.39 -3.13 8.73
N GLU A 73 8.72 -4.09 8.11
CA GLU A 73 9.36 -5.17 7.34
C GLU A 73 9.59 -4.79 5.87
N PHE A 74 9.92 -3.52 5.60
CA PHE A 74 10.25 -3.09 4.26
C PHE A 74 11.64 -3.62 3.85
N ARG A 75 11.66 -4.50 2.85
CA ARG A 75 12.84 -4.83 2.05
C ARG A 75 12.58 -4.31 0.64
N ASN A 76 13.62 -3.82 -0.04
CA ASN A 76 13.50 -3.44 -1.45
C ASN A 76 12.79 -4.55 -2.23
N SER A 77 11.56 -4.30 -2.64
CA SER A 77 10.67 -5.28 -3.25
C SER A 77 9.85 -4.63 -4.37
N ASN A 78 9.26 -5.47 -5.21
CA ASN A 78 8.26 -5.03 -6.17
C ASN A 78 6.94 -4.70 -5.44
N LEU A 79 6.18 -3.75 -5.99
CA LEU A 79 4.90 -3.31 -5.43
C LEU A 79 3.93 -4.47 -5.13
N THR A 80 3.88 -5.49 -5.98
CA THR A 80 3.01 -6.66 -5.79
C THR A 80 3.34 -7.41 -4.51
N ASP A 81 4.62 -7.69 -4.27
CA ASP A 81 5.09 -8.43 -3.09
C ASP A 81 4.83 -7.60 -1.82
N LEU A 82 5.13 -6.29 -1.87
CA LEU A 82 4.84 -5.40 -0.76
C LEU A 82 3.35 -5.39 -0.40
N LEU A 83 2.45 -5.32 -1.38
CA LEU A 83 1.01 -5.34 -1.11
C LEU A 83 0.54 -6.68 -0.52
N LEU A 84 1.16 -7.80 -0.89
CA LEU A 84 0.89 -9.11 -0.28
C LEU A 84 1.36 -9.14 1.18
N ASP A 85 2.54 -8.58 1.48
CA ASP A 85 3.05 -8.47 2.84
C ASP A 85 2.15 -7.59 3.71
N LEU A 86 1.69 -6.44 3.20
CA LEU A 86 0.75 -5.57 3.91
C LEU A 86 -0.60 -6.26 4.16
N ILE A 87 -1.09 -7.08 3.23
CA ILE A 87 -2.30 -7.89 3.41
C ILE A 87 -2.10 -8.91 4.55
N ASN A 88 -0.95 -9.58 4.58
CA ASN A 88 -0.65 -10.56 5.62
C ASN A 88 -0.46 -9.90 6.98
N TYR A 89 0.18 -8.74 7.02
CA TYR A 89 0.31 -7.91 8.21
C TYR A 89 -1.04 -7.48 8.77
N GLU A 90 -1.94 -6.90 7.97
CA GLU A 90 -3.26 -6.48 8.45
C GLU A 90 -4.10 -7.68 8.96
N LYS A 91 -3.97 -8.86 8.32
CA LYS A 91 -4.59 -10.09 8.84
C LYS A 91 -4.01 -10.53 10.18
N SER A 92 -2.71 -10.40 10.38
CA SER A 92 -2.06 -10.82 11.63
C SER A 92 -2.50 -9.95 12.80
N LEU A 93 -2.69 -8.63 12.57
CA LEU A 93 -3.25 -7.72 13.55
C LEU A 93 -4.66 -8.15 14.00
N LEU A 94 -5.56 -8.42 13.05
CA LEU A 94 -6.93 -8.88 13.36
C LEU A 94 -6.94 -10.21 14.13
N SER A 95 -6.02 -11.12 13.80
CA SER A 95 -5.90 -12.40 14.52
C SER A 95 -5.40 -12.25 15.96
N THR A 96 -4.66 -11.18 16.24
CA THR A 96 -4.13 -10.87 17.58
C THR A 96 -5.18 -10.19 18.45
N GLU A 97 -6.01 -9.31 17.87
CA GLU A 97 -7.13 -8.67 18.58
C GLU A 97 -8.16 -9.69 19.10
N THR A 98 -8.39 -10.77 18.36
CA THR A 98 -9.37 -11.81 18.75
C THR A 98 -8.92 -12.61 19.99
N LYS A 99 -7.61 -12.74 20.25
CA LYS A 99 -7.08 -13.55 21.37
C LYS A 99 -7.08 -12.85 22.73
N ASN A 100 -7.33 -11.53 22.77
CA ASN A 100 -7.29 -10.76 24.02
C ASN A 100 -8.66 -10.68 24.72
N TYR A 101 -9.66 -11.44 24.25
CA TYR A 101 -11.01 -11.47 24.80
C TYR A 101 -11.45 -12.88 25.28
N ASP A 102 -10.53 -13.85 25.30
CA ASP A 102 -10.70 -15.18 25.92
C ASP A 102 -9.92 -15.25 27.25
#